data_AF-A0A8J2QRE9-F1
#
_entry.id   AF-A0A8J2QRE9-F1
#
_cell.length_a   1.000
_cell.length_b   1.000
_cell.length_c   1.000
_cell.angle_alpha   90.00
_cell.angle_beta   90.00
_cell.angle_gamma   90.00
#
_symmetry.space_group_name_H-M   'P 1'
#
loop_
_entity.id
_entity.type
_entity.pdbx_description
1 polymer ?
#
loop_
_entity_poly.entity_id
_entity_poly.type
_entity_poly.pdbx_seq_one_letter_code
_entity_poly.pdbx_strand_id
1 'polypeptide(L)'
;MTQRSQNVSVSCSKEAVYGCVRYILCREGSKIPIKRSDIINHISETCKVTKQNASHVFIAAQNELKRVYGYKVVELKLKDAIQCIVVLDKPEKSLLSSSTNPYHRRLLIVVLTHIFMSSGPVAEAEAYVLVENDHKQRKIVTNVFTKQLYLTHYKEGEGELARFVFDWGPRAHIEVPKMFLLNKVANALEKDPQHWSEQYKIASTDNSNQERD
;
A
#
# COMPACT_ATOMS: atom_id res chain seq x y z
N MET A 1 -12.13 -53.29 -19.24
CA MET A 1 -13.37 -52.75 -18.63
C MET A 1 -13.17 -52.80 -17.12
N THR A 2 -13.07 -51.73 -16.34
CA THR A 2 -13.29 -50.30 -16.57
C THR A 2 -12.44 -49.62 -15.49
N GLN A 3 -11.56 -48.72 -15.90
CA GLN A 3 -10.74 -47.94 -14.99
C GLN A 3 -11.65 -47.13 -14.07
N ARG A 4 -11.41 -47.25 -12.77
CA ARG A 4 -12.08 -46.53 -11.71
C ARG A 4 -11.72 -45.06 -11.84
N SER A 5 -12.61 -44.28 -12.45
CA SER A 5 -12.52 -42.82 -12.52
C SER A 5 -12.41 -42.27 -11.11
N GLN A 6 -11.19 -41.86 -10.72
CA GLN A 6 -10.99 -40.98 -9.59
C GLN A 6 -11.53 -39.61 -10.00
N ASN A 7 -12.79 -39.39 -9.66
CA ASN A 7 -13.40 -38.07 -9.64
C ASN A 7 -12.77 -37.32 -8.46
N VAL A 8 -11.57 -36.78 -8.66
CA VAL A 8 -10.97 -35.83 -7.71
C VAL A 8 -11.73 -34.53 -7.89
N SER A 9 -12.75 -34.34 -7.06
CA SER A 9 -13.31 -33.02 -6.81
C SER A 9 -12.15 -32.11 -6.42
N VAL A 10 -11.82 -31.16 -7.28
CA VAL A 10 -10.77 -30.16 -7.04
C VAL A 10 -11.30 -29.18 -5.99
N SER A 11 -11.36 -29.63 -4.74
CA SER A 11 -11.52 -28.77 -3.59
C SER A 11 -10.18 -28.06 -3.39
N CYS A 12 -10.20 -26.73 -3.35
CA CYS A 12 -9.10 -25.94 -2.82
C CYS A 12 -8.72 -26.50 -1.44
N SER A 13 -7.60 -27.23 -1.34
CA SER A 13 -7.19 -27.83 -0.06
C SER A 13 -6.93 -26.70 0.94
N LYS A 14 -7.36 -26.89 2.21
CA LYS A 14 -7.19 -25.87 3.26
C LYS A 14 -5.72 -25.53 3.45
N GLU A 15 -4.85 -26.52 3.30
CA GLU A 15 -3.40 -26.41 3.38
C GLU A 15 -2.86 -25.44 2.32
N ALA A 16 -3.37 -25.51 1.08
CA ALA A 16 -3.00 -24.58 0.00
C ALA A 16 -3.41 -23.14 0.32
N VAL A 17 -4.62 -22.95 0.88
CA VAL A 17 -5.11 -21.62 1.30
C VAL A 17 -4.22 -21.06 2.40
N TYR A 18 -3.97 -21.82 3.47
CA TYR A 18 -3.14 -21.36 4.58
C TYR A 18 -1.68 -21.14 4.19
N GLY A 19 -1.15 -21.94 3.27
CA GLY A 19 0.16 -21.71 2.66
C GLY A 19 0.23 -20.37 1.93
N CYS A 20 -0.79 -20.04 1.12
CA CYS A 20 -0.90 -18.75 0.46
C CYS A 20 -1.05 -17.58 1.44
N VAL A 21 -1.90 -17.71 2.46
CA VAL A 21 -2.06 -16.71 3.53
C VAL A 21 -0.71 -16.42 4.20
N ARG A 22 0.03 -17.46 4.60
CA ARG A 22 1.35 -17.32 5.21
C ARG A 22 2.34 -16.64 4.28
N TYR A 23 2.35 -17.02 3.00
CA TYR A 23 3.20 -16.40 1.99
C TYR A 23 2.96 -14.89 1.86
N ILE A 24 1.70 -14.45 1.90
CA ILE A 24 1.32 -13.03 1.82
C ILE A 24 1.70 -12.29 3.11
N LEU A 25 1.33 -12.82 4.29
CA LEU A 25 1.62 -12.17 5.58
C LEU A 25 3.12 -12.01 5.84
N CYS A 26 3.94 -12.98 5.46
CA CYS A 26 5.40 -12.89 5.61
C CYS A 26 6.01 -11.72 4.82
N ARG A 27 5.37 -11.29 3.73
CA ARG A 27 5.85 -10.17 2.89
C ARG A 27 5.33 -8.83 3.34
N GLU A 28 4.19 -8.79 4.04
CA GLU A 28 3.61 -7.56 4.55
C GLU A 28 4.53 -6.81 5.53
N GLY A 29 5.45 -7.51 6.19
CA GLY A 29 6.50 -6.90 7.00
C GLY A 29 7.37 -5.88 6.25
N SER A 30 7.64 -6.15 4.97
CA SER A 30 8.47 -5.29 4.12
C SER A 30 7.69 -4.17 3.44
N LYS A 31 6.35 -4.28 3.39
CA LYS A 31 5.44 -3.44 2.59
C LYS A 31 5.73 -3.41 1.09
N ILE A 32 6.61 -4.27 0.58
CA ILE A 32 6.90 -4.36 -0.85
C ILE A 32 5.72 -5.03 -1.55
N PRO A 33 5.15 -4.42 -2.61
CA PRO A 33 4.09 -5.03 -3.40
C PRO A 33 4.55 -6.36 -4.02
N ILE A 34 3.62 -7.30 -4.13
CA ILE A 34 3.87 -8.62 -4.68
C ILE A 34 3.19 -8.72 -6.04
N LYS A 35 3.86 -9.15 -7.10
CA LYS A 35 3.17 -9.36 -8.37
C LYS A 35 2.13 -10.47 -8.22
N ARG A 36 0.92 -10.26 -8.75
CA ARG A 36 -0.12 -11.30 -8.77
C ARG A 36 0.38 -12.57 -9.43
N SER A 37 1.15 -12.46 -10.52
CA SER A 37 1.79 -13.60 -11.19
C SER A 37 2.66 -14.44 -10.26
N ASP A 38 3.41 -13.79 -9.38
CA ASP A 38 4.38 -14.45 -8.51
C ASP A 38 3.66 -15.20 -7.38
N ILE A 39 2.54 -14.66 -6.88
CA ILE A 39 1.64 -15.36 -5.95
C ILE A 39 1.08 -16.62 -6.63
N ILE A 40 0.53 -16.48 -7.84
CA ILE A 40 -0.08 -17.60 -8.57
C ILE A 40 0.96 -18.68 -8.89
N ASN A 41 2.16 -18.31 -9.33
CA ASN A 41 3.25 -19.25 -9.59
C ASN A 41 3.68 -19.96 -8.31
N HIS A 42 3.85 -19.24 -7.20
CA HIS A 42 4.21 -19.84 -5.91
C HIS A 42 3.18 -20.88 -5.44
N ILE A 43 1.88 -20.58 -5.56
CA ILE A 43 0.81 -21.53 -5.22
C ILE A 43 0.87 -22.75 -6.15
N SER A 44 0.99 -22.51 -7.46
CA SER A 44 1.02 -23.57 -8.47
C SER A 44 2.18 -24.54 -8.24
N GLU A 45 3.38 -24.03 -7.95
CA GLU A 45 4.58 -24.82 -7.67
C GLU A 45 4.49 -25.57 -6.34
N THR A 46 4.09 -24.89 -5.26
CA THR A 46 4.08 -25.46 -3.92
C THR A 46 2.97 -26.50 -3.76
N CYS A 47 1.80 -26.25 -4.34
CA CYS A 47 0.63 -27.12 -4.20
C CYS A 47 0.50 -28.11 -5.37
N LYS A 48 1.36 -28.02 -6.39
CA LYS A 48 1.31 -28.83 -7.62
C LYS A 48 -0.06 -28.78 -8.32
N VAL A 49 -0.63 -27.57 -8.43
CA VAL A 49 -1.94 -27.33 -9.04
C VAL A 49 -1.83 -26.47 -10.30
N THR A 50 -2.85 -26.52 -11.17
CA THR A 50 -2.92 -25.65 -12.35
C THR A 50 -3.04 -24.17 -11.96
N LYS A 51 -2.66 -23.25 -12.86
CA LYS A 51 -2.79 -21.80 -12.61
C LYS A 51 -4.23 -21.34 -12.36
N GLN A 52 -5.20 -22.02 -12.98
CA GLN A 52 -6.62 -21.76 -12.72
C GLN A 52 -6.98 -22.12 -11.27
N ASN A 53 -6.61 -23.31 -10.81
CA ASN A 53 -6.83 -23.73 -9.42
C ASN A 53 -6.08 -22.83 -8.43
N ALA A 54 -4.85 -22.42 -8.75
CA ALA A 54 -4.09 -21.45 -7.96
C ALA A 54 -4.82 -20.09 -7.83
N SER A 55 -5.56 -19.67 -8.86
CA SER A 55 -6.37 -18.45 -8.80
C SER A 55 -7.55 -18.60 -7.84
N HIS A 56 -8.20 -19.76 -7.82
CA HIS A 56 -9.25 -20.07 -6.83
C HIS A 56 -8.69 -20.12 -5.40
N VAL A 57 -7.50 -20.71 -5.20
CA VAL A 57 -6.79 -20.71 -3.91
C VAL A 57 -6.49 -19.28 -3.47
N PHE A 58 -6.00 -18.42 -4.37
CA PHE A 58 -5.70 -17.03 -4.06
C PHE A 58 -6.95 -16.24 -3.65
N ILE A 59 -8.09 -16.44 -4.30
CA ILE A 59 -9.37 -15.83 -3.90
C ILE A 59 -9.78 -16.31 -2.50
N ALA A 60 -9.70 -17.61 -2.23
CA ALA A 60 -10.00 -18.17 -0.91
C ALA A 60 -9.06 -17.61 0.18
N ALA A 61 -7.77 -17.44 -0.13
CA ALA A 61 -6.79 -16.86 0.78
C ALA A 61 -7.06 -15.37 1.10
N GLN A 62 -7.54 -14.59 0.13
CA GLN A 62 -7.95 -13.20 0.36
C GLN A 62 -9.13 -13.12 1.33
N ASN A 63 -10.12 -14.01 1.19
CA ASN A 63 -11.25 -14.09 2.12
C ASN A 63 -10.78 -14.47 3.53
N GLU A 64 -9.83 -15.39 3.63
CA GLU A 64 -9.26 -15.82 4.92
C GLU A 64 -8.45 -14.70 5.59
N LEU A 65 -7.63 -13.97 4.82
CA LEU A 65 -6.90 -12.78 5.28
C LEU A 65 -7.85 -11.74 5.87
N LYS A 66 -8.96 -11.45 5.18
CA LYS A 66 -9.95 -10.47 5.63
C LYS A 66 -10.65 -10.96 6.91
N ARG A 67 -11.14 -12.19 6.89
CA ARG A 67 -11.95 -12.76 7.98
C ARG A 67 -11.17 -13.00 9.26
N VAL A 68 -9.95 -13.52 9.17
CA VAL A 68 -9.17 -13.96 10.35
C VAL A 68 -8.19 -12.89 10.81
N TYR A 69 -7.55 -12.19 9.88
CA TYR A 69 -6.46 -11.27 10.19
C TYR A 69 -6.83 -9.79 10.02
N GLY A 70 -8.02 -9.50 9.48
CA GLY A 70 -8.43 -8.12 9.20
C GLY A 70 -7.60 -7.43 8.12
N TYR A 71 -6.95 -8.19 7.23
CA TYR A 71 -6.20 -7.65 6.09
C TYR A 71 -6.97 -7.85 4.79
N LYS A 72 -6.96 -6.85 3.92
CA LYS A 72 -7.41 -6.96 2.54
C LYS A 72 -6.22 -6.86 1.59
N VAL A 73 -6.26 -7.64 0.51
CA VAL A 73 -5.31 -7.50 -0.60
C VAL A 73 -5.93 -6.56 -1.62
N VAL A 74 -5.21 -5.51 -2.00
CA VAL A 74 -5.63 -4.57 -3.03
C VAL A 74 -4.74 -4.74 -4.25
N GLU A 75 -5.35 -4.88 -5.41
CA GLU A 75 -4.66 -5.05 -6.69
C GLU A 75 -4.50 -3.71 -7.40
N LEU A 76 -3.26 -3.30 -7.60
CA LEU A 76 -2.87 -2.09 -8.30
C LEU A 76 -2.38 -2.48 -9.70
N LYS A 77 -3.04 -1.97 -10.74
CA LYS A 77 -2.58 -2.10 -12.13
C LYS A 77 -1.48 -1.07 -12.38
N LEU A 78 -0.22 -1.49 -12.35
CA LEU A 78 0.93 -0.61 -12.56
C LEU A 78 1.68 -1.04 -13.83
N LYS A 79 1.68 -0.18 -14.85
CA LYS A 79 2.32 -0.43 -16.15
C LYS A 79 1.87 -1.78 -16.71
N ASP A 80 2.78 -2.76 -16.73
CA ASP A 80 2.62 -4.08 -17.37
C ASP A 80 2.27 -5.20 -16.38
N ALA A 81 2.08 -4.89 -15.09
CA ALA A 81 1.82 -5.91 -14.08
C ALA A 81 0.78 -5.49 -13.04
N ILE A 82 0.08 -6.49 -12.53
CA ILE A 82 -0.80 -6.34 -11.36
C ILE A 82 0.04 -6.55 -10.11
N GLN A 83 0.16 -5.51 -9.29
CA GLN A 83 0.84 -5.53 -8.00
C GLN A 83 -0.20 -5.65 -6.89
N CYS A 84 -0.03 -6.62 -6.01
CA CYS A 84 -0.85 -6.82 -4.83
C CYS A 84 -0.18 -6.14 -3.64
N ILE A 85 -0.89 -5.23 -3.00
CA ILE A 85 -0.53 -4.68 -1.69
C ILE A 85 -1.44 -5.27 -0.62
N VAL A 86 -0.93 -5.47 0.59
CA VAL A 86 -1.73 -5.88 1.74
C VAL A 86 -1.95 -4.64 2.60
N VAL A 87 -3.20 -4.39 2.95
CA VAL A 87 -3.62 -3.24 3.76
C VAL A 87 -4.62 -3.71 4.81
N LEU A 88 -4.81 -2.94 5.88
CA LEU A 88 -5.85 -3.25 6.85
C LEU A 88 -7.24 -3.08 6.19
N ASP A 89 -8.15 -4.01 6.46
CA ASP A 89 -9.51 -3.99 5.90
C ASP A 89 -10.28 -2.76 6.39
N LYS A 90 -10.08 -2.40 7.66
CA LYS A 90 -10.59 -1.18 8.28
C LYS A 90 -9.43 -0.27 8.68
N PRO A 91 -9.50 1.03 8.42
CA PRO A 91 -8.51 1.97 8.90
C PRO A 91 -8.55 1.97 10.44
N GLU A 92 -7.51 1.44 11.08
CA GLU A 92 -7.35 1.56 12.52
C GLU A 92 -6.96 3.00 12.87
N LYS A 93 -7.41 3.52 14.02
CA LYS A 93 -7.07 4.90 14.47
C LYS A 93 -5.55 5.14 14.56
N SER A 94 -4.76 4.07 14.68
CA SER A 94 -3.32 4.08 14.48
C SER A 94 -2.98 3.83 13.02
N LEU A 95 -2.61 4.90 12.32
CA LEU A 95 -2.12 4.86 10.95
C LEU A 95 -1.00 3.83 10.76
N LEU A 96 -1.15 2.88 9.84
CA LEU A 96 -0.07 1.97 9.39
C LEU A 96 0.22 0.80 10.34
N SER A 97 0.32 -0.41 9.76
CA SER A 97 0.55 -1.66 10.48
C SER A 97 1.79 -1.60 11.39
N SER A 98 1.70 -2.32 12.51
CA SER A 98 2.78 -2.49 13.50
C SER A 98 4.09 -3.05 12.93
N SER A 99 4.08 -3.53 11.70
CA SER A 99 5.23 -4.14 11.04
C SER A 99 6.26 -3.14 10.49
N THR A 100 5.97 -1.84 10.48
CA THR A 100 6.92 -0.81 10.02
C THR A 100 7.78 -0.28 11.17
N ASN A 101 9.07 -0.06 10.91
CA ASN A 101 9.97 0.60 11.87
C ASN A 101 9.33 1.94 12.31
N PRO A 102 9.17 2.20 13.62
CA PRO A 102 8.47 3.39 14.11
C PRO A 102 9.11 4.69 13.63
N TYR A 103 10.43 4.70 13.40
CA TYR A 103 11.14 5.84 12.83
C TYR A 103 10.76 6.06 11.35
N HIS A 104 10.76 5.00 10.52
CA HIS A 104 10.33 5.11 9.11
C HIS A 104 8.87 5.54 9.01
N ARG A 105 8.01 5.03 9.91
CA ARG A 105 6.61 5.40 9.99
C ARG A 105 6.44 6.89 10.25
N ARG A 106 7.13 7.43 11.27
CA ARG A 106 7.08 8.88 11.56
C ARG A 106 7.57 9.70 10.37
N LEU A 107 8.70 9.32 9.78
CA LEU A 107 9.25 10.02 8.62
C LEU A 107 8.27 10.01 7.43
N LEU A 108 7.66 8.86 7.15
CA LEU A 108 6.66 8.74 6.09
C LEU A 108 5.48 9.68 6.31
N ILE A 109 4.94 9.72 7.54
CA ILE A 109 3.82 10.61 7.87
C ILE A 109 4.20 12.08 7.70
N VAL A 110 5.41 12.48 8.11
CA VAL A 110 5.91 13.85 7.95
C VAL A 110 5.99 14.22 6.47
N VAL A 111 6.57 13.36 5.63
CA VAL A 111 6.71 13.60 4.19
C VAL A 111 5.34 13.66 3.50
N LEU A 112 4.44 12.71 3.76
CA LEU A 112 3.09 12.72 3.20
C LEU A 112 2.28 13.95 3.62
N THR A 113 2.43 14.36 4.87
CA THR A 113 1.79 15.59 5.39
C THR A 113 2.32 16.80 4.65
N HIS A 114 3.63 16.93 4.49
CA HIS A 114 4.22 18.06 3.78
C HIS A 114 3.71 18.14 2.33
N ILE A 115 3.73 17.04 1.58
CA ILE A 115 3.21 16.99 0.21
C ILE A 115 1.73 17.40 0.16
N PHE A 116 0.93 16.86 1.08
CA PHE A 116 -0.51 17.18 1.13
C PHE A 116 -0.77 18.66 1.44
N MET A 117 0.01 19.24 2.37
CA MET A 117 -0.13 20.65 2.73
C MET A 117 0.38 21.59 1.62
N SER A 118 1.28 21.14 0.75
CA SER A 118 1.79 21.92 -0.39
C SER A 118 0.84 21.96 -1.61
N SER A 119 -0.35 21.32 -1.53
CA SER A 119 -1.36 21.27 -2.61
C SER A 119 -0.88 20.71 -3.95
N GLY A 120 0.24 19.97 -3.98
CA GLY A 120 0.77 19.38 -5.21
C GLY A 120 2.10 18.68 -5.02
N PRO A 121 2.70 18.19 -6.12
CA PRO A 121 4.01 17.54 -6.09
C PRO A 121 5.08 18.46 -5.49
N VAL A 122 5.89 17.91 -4.59
CA VAL A 122 6.95 18.65 -3.90
C VAL A 122 8.30 18.33 -4.52
N ALA A 123 9.12 19.35 -4.77
CA ALA A 123 10.46 19.16 -5.30
C ALA A 123 11.32 18.31 -4.36
N GLU A 124 12.15 17.42 -4.91
CA GLU A 124 13.01 16.53 -4.13
C GLU A 124 13.88 17.32 -3.13
N ALA A 125 14.45 18.45 -3.57
CA ALA A 125 15.27 19.32 -2.72
C ALA A 125 14.49 19.90 -1.53
N GLU A 126 13.21 20.22 -1.70
CA GLU A 126 12.34 20.74 -0.65
C GLU A 126 11.96 19.64 0.34
N ALA A 127 11.58 18.45 -0.16
CA ALA A 127 11.28 17.30 0.68
C ALA A 127 12.48 16.87 1.54
N TYR A 128 13.71 17.04 1.04
CA TYR A 128 14.93 16.70 1.79
C TYR A 128 15.27 17.67 2.93
N VAL A 129 14.68 18.86 2.98
CA VAL A 129 14.82 19.77 4.13
C VAL A 129 14.27 19.12 5.40
N LEU A 130 13.23 18.29 5.26
CA LEU A 130 12.59 17.57 6.38
C LEU A 130 13.49 16.51 7.04
N VAL A 131 14.58 16.11 6.38
CA VAL A 131 15.52 15.07 6.85
C VAL A 131 16.92 15.61 7.14
N GLU A 132 17.04 16.93 7.32
CA GLU A 132 18.27 17.62 7.75
C GLU A 132 19.54 17.20 6.99
N ASN A 133 19.39 16.83 5.71
CA ASN A 133 20.48 16.36 4.86
C ASN A 133 21.14 15.02 5.25
N ASP A 134 20.50 14.19 6.09
CA ASP A 134 20.97 12.83 6.34
C ASP A 134 20.80 11.95 5.09
N HIS A 135 21.93 11.62 4.45
CA HIS A 135 21.98 10.77 3.27
C HIS A 135 21.25 9.43 3.44
N LYS A 136 21.20 8.85 4.65
CA LYS A 136 20.47 7.60 4.90
C LYS A 136 18.96 7.83 4.84
N GLN A 137 18.47 8.93 5.38
CA GLN A 137 17.05 9.29 5.38
C GLN A 137 16.55 9.64 3.99
N ARG A 138 17.37 10.38 3.22
CA ARG A 138 17.08 10.65 1.80
C ARG A 138 16.87 9.35 1.02
N LYS A 139 17.77 8.37 1.21
CA LYS A 139 17.61 7.04 0.58
C LYS A 139 16.33 6.33 1.03
N ILE A 140 15.89 6.51 2.27
CA ILE A 140 14.62 5.95 2.75
C ILE A 140 13.44 6.60 2.00
N VAL A 141 13.40 7.94 1.95
CA VAL A 141 12.34 8.68 1.24
C VAL A 141 12.27 8.26 -0.22
N THR A 142 13.40 8.31 -0.93
CA THR A 142 13.43 8.09 -2.38
C THR A 142 13.30 6.64 -2.77
N ASN A 143 14.02 5.73 -2.09
CA ASN A 143 14.05 4.33 -2.51
C ASN A 143 13.02 3.48 -1.78
N VAL A 144 12.91 3.61 -0.46
CA VAL A 144 12.06 2.71 0.33
C VAL A 144 10.59 3.07 0.13
N PHE A 145 10.21 4.34 0.33
CA PHE A 145 8.79 4.73 0.22
C PHE A 145 8.25 4.67 -1.21
N THR A 146 9.10 4.91 -2.21
CA THR A 146 8.73 4.69 -3.62
C THR A 146 8.55 3.21 -3.94
N LYS A 147 9.44 2.33 -3.47
CA LYS A 147 9.29 0.86 -3.67
C LYS A 147 8.09 0.29 -2.93
N GLN A 148 7.73 0.87 -1.80
CA GLN A 148 6.52 0.51 -1.04
C GLN A 148 5.24 1.13 -1.64
N LEU A 149 5.37 1.99 -2.66
CA LEU A 149 4.29 2.72 -3.32
C LEU A 149 3.56 3.73 -2.42
N TYR A 150 4.19 4.18 -1.33
CA TYR A 150 3.67 5.30 -0.56
C TYR A 150 3.95 6.65 -1.22
N LEU A 151 5.04 6.73 -2.00
CA LEU A 151 5.38 7.91 -2.80
C LEU A 151 5.47 7.53 -4.28
N THR A 152 5.10 8.45 -5.15
CA THR A 152 5.58 8.46 -6.54
C THR A 152 6.76 9.42 -6.63
N HIS A 153 7.74 9.05 -7.45
CA HIS A 153 8.92 9.87 -7.71
C HIS A 153 9.13 9.93 -9.22
N TYR A 154 9.02 11.12 -9.78
CA TYR A 154 9.08 11.32 -11.23
C TYR A 154 9.69 12.67 -11.59
N LYS A 155 10.09 12.82 -12.85
CA LYS A 155 10.60 14.06 -13.41
C LYS A 155 9.42 14.90 -13.89
N GLU A 156 9.29 16.10 -13.35
CA GLU A 156 8.30 17.10 -13.75
C GLU A 156 8.97 18.19 -14.59
N GLY A 157 8.32 18.60 -15.68
CA GLY A 157 8.81 19.61 -16.60
C GLY A 157 9.80 19.10 -17.67
N GLU A 158 10.28 20.02 -18.49
CA GLU A 158 11.16 19.75 -19.64
C GLU A 158 12.40 20.66 -19.62
N GLY A 159 13.49 20.20 -20.26
CA GLY A 159 14.74 20.96 -20.37
C GLY A 159 15.39 21.27 -19.02
N GLU A 160 15.94 22.48 -18.92
CA GLU A 160 16.68 22.99 -17.74
C GLU A 160 15.79 23.30 -16.52
N LEU A 161 14.46 23.41 -16.73
CA LEU A 161 13.50 23.62 -15.65
C LEU A 161 13.02 22.30 -15.03
N ALA A 162 13.44 21.18 -15.60
CA ALA A 162 12.93 19.90 -15.16
C ALA A 162 13.53 19.49 -13.81
N ARG A 163 12.65 19.07 -12.91
CA ARG A 163 13.00 18.72 -11.53
C ARG A 163 12.40 17.39 -11.15
N PHE A 164 13.07 16.70 -10.24
CA PHE A 164 12.50 15.52 -9.61
C PHE A 164 11.55 15.96 -8.49
N VAL A 165 10.36 15.36 -8.47
CA VAL A 165 9.30 15.67 -7.51
C VAL A 165 8.79 14.39 -6.86
N PHE A 166 8.26 14.55 -5.64
CA PHE A 166 7.50 13.53 -4.94
C PHE A 166 6.02 13.90 -4.92
N ASP A 167 5.18 12.89 -5.12
CA ASP A 167 3.73 12.98 -4.89
C ASP A 167 3.25 11.74 -4.13
N TRP A 168 1.98 11.74 -3.72
CA TRP A 168 1.35 10.61 -3.05
C TRP A 168 1.33 9.38 -3.95
N GLY A 169 1.77 8.26 -3.38
CA GLY A 169 1.71 6.96 -4.03
C GLY A 169 0.36 6.28 -3.84
N PRO A 170 0.03 5.29 -4.70
CA PRO A 170 -1.26 4.59 -4.65
C PRO A 170 -1.50 3.88 -3.31
N ARG A 171 -0.46 3.39 -2.62
CA ARG A 171 -0.62 2.80 -1.27
C ARG A 171 -0.98 3.86 -0.24
N ALA A 172 -0.42 5.07 -0.34
CA ALA A 172 -0.72 6.15 0.62
C ALA A 172 -2.19 6.57 0.55
N HIS A 173 -2.76 6.67 -0.64
CA HIS A 173 -4.19 6.97 -0.82
C HIS A 173 -5.13 5.94 -0.15
N ILE A 174 -4.68 4.70 0.01
CA ILE A 174 -5.45 3.62 0.62
C ILE A 174 -5.23 3.56 2.13
N GLU A 175 -3.98 3.67 2.58
CA GLU A 175 -3.63 3.44 3.99
C GLU A 175 -3.65 4.70 4.87
N VAL A 176 -3.57 5.90 4.29
CA VAL A 176 -3.40 7.15 5.04
C VAL A 176 -4.57 8.10 4.78
N PRO A 177 -5.54 8.22 5.70
CA PRO A 177 -6.62 9.19 5.58
C PRO A 177 -6.08 10.62 5.65
N LYS A 178 -6.29 11.40 4.58
CA LYS A 178 -5.86 12.82 4.53
C LYS A 178 -6.46 13.65 5.66
N MET A 179 -7.71 13.36 6.03
CA MET A 179 -8.39 14.03 7.15
C MET A 179 -7.66 13.81 8.48
N PHE A 180 -7.10 12.61 8.70
CA PHE A 180 -6.29 12.37 9.89
C PHE A 180 -5.05 13.28 9.91
N LEU A 181 -4.33 13.40 8.79
CA LEU A 181 -3.15 14.25 8.71
C LEU A 181 -3.51 15.72 8.95
N LEU A 182 -4.59 16.20 8.31
CA LEU A 182 -5.07 17.57 8.47
C LEU A 182 -5.40 17.87 9.93
N ASN A 183 -6.12 16.97 10.61
CA ASN A 183 -6.43 17.10 12.03
C ASN A 183 -5.16 17.16 12.89
N LYS A 184 -4.11 16.41 12.56
CA LYS A 184 -2.83 16.48 13.29
C LYS A 184 -2.14 17.82 13.10
N VAL A 185 -2.12 18.35 11.88
CA VAL A 185 -1.57 19.69 11.59
C VAL A 185 -2.36 20.78 12.30
N ALA A 186 -3.69 20.72 12.22
CA ALA A 186 -4.60 21.66 12.86
C ALA A 186 -4.39 21.71 14.38
N ASN A 187 -4.33 20.54 15.02
CA ASN A 187 -4.03 20.44 16.46
C ASN A 187 -2.65 21.00 16.82
N ALA A 188 -1.61 20.73 16.01
CA ALA A 188 -0.25 21.21 16.29
C ALA A 188 -0.13 22.74 16.18
N LEU A 189 -1.00 23.38 15.40
CA LEU A 189 -1.01 24.82 15.17
C LEU A 189 -2.15 25.54 15.93
N GLU A 190 -2.89 24.81 16.77
CA GLU A 190 -4.06 25.31 17.52
C GLU A 190 -5.10 25.98 16.61
N LYS A 191 -5.34 25.38 15.43
CA LYS A 191 -6.31 25.85 14.43
C LYS A 191 -7.40 24.82 14.20
N ASP A 192 -8.51 25.27 13.60
CA ASP A 192 -9.51 24.37 13.03
C ASP A 192 -9.01 23.81 11.68
N PRO A 193 -9.27 22.52 11.35
CA PRO A 193 -8.94 21.95 10.05
C PRO A 193 -9.48 22.74 8.85
N GLN A 194 -10.64 23.41 9.00
CA GLN A 194 -11.25 24.25 7.97
C GLN A 194 -10.44 25.52 7.68
N HIS A 195 -9.45 25.86 8.52
CA HIS A 195 -8.48 26.92 8.22
C HIS A 195 -7.77 26.69 6.87
N TRP A 196 -7.56 25.43 6.51
CA TRP A 196 -7.07 25.01 5.19
C TRP A 196 -8.23 24.50 4.36
N SER A 197 -9.04 25.42 3.84
CA SER A 197 -10.32 25.11 3.19
C SER A 197 -10.19 24.14 2.00
N GLU A 198 -9.15 24.30 1.18
CA GLU A 198 -8.87 23.42 0.04
C GLU A 198 -8.51 21.99 0.51
N GLN A 199 -7.55 21.88 1.42
CA GLN A 199 -7.12 20.61 2.01
C GLN A 199 -8.28 19.92 2.73
N TYR A 200 -9.11 20.67 3.46
CA TYR A 200 -10.29 20.15 4.13
C TYR A 200 -11.31 19.58 3.15
N LYS A 201 -11.56 20.27 2.02
CA LYS A 201 -12.46 19.77 0.96
C LYS A 201 -11.93 18.46 0.35
N ILE A 202 -10.64 18.40 0.03
CA ILE A 202 -9.99 17.19 -0.49
C ILE A 202 -10.11 16.05 0.52
N ALA A 203 -9.72 16.30 1.77
CA ALA A 203 -9.75 15.31 2.83
C ALA A 203 -11.15 14.79 3.15
N SER A 204 -12.17 15.65 3.10
CA SER A 204 -13.58 15.27 3.33
C SER A 204 -14.11 14.38 2.21
N THR A 205 -13.77 14.71 0.96
CA THR A 205 -14.16 13.92 -0.21
C THR A 205 -13.56 12.53 -0.16
N ASP A 206 -12.25 12.44 0.13
CA ASP A 206 -11.54 11.17 0.26
C ASP A 206 -12.10 10.29 1.38
N ASN A 207 -12.39 10.88 2.55
CA ASN A 207 -12.96 10.15 3.67
C ASN A 207 -14.32 9.54 3.32
N SER A 208 -15.18 10.30 2.62
CA SER A 208 -16.48 9.82 2.17
C SER A 208 -16.41 8.67 1.16
N ASN A 209 -15.34 8.60 0.36
CA ASN A 209 -15.12 7.52 -0.59
C ASN A 209 -14.61 6.26 0.14
N GLN A 210 -13.72 6.43 1.12
CA GLN A 210 -13.20 5.33 1.93
C GLN A 210 -14.26 4.65 2.82
N GLU A 211 -15.32 5.36 3.22
CA GLU A 211 -16.43 4.78 4.01
C GLU A 211 -17.44 3.99 3.15
N ARG A 212 -17.39 4.12 1.82
CA ARG A 212 -18.34 3.47 0.89
C ARG A 212 -17.81 2.16 0.30
N ASP A 213 -16.53 1.85 0.47
CA ASP A 213 -15.81 0.67 -0.06
C ASP A 213 -15.49 -0.38 1.02
#